data_AF-A0A962EBW9-F1
#
_entry.id   AF-A0A962EBW9-F1
#
_cell.length_a   1.000
_cell.length_b   1.000
_cell.length_c   1.000
_cell.angle_alpha   90.00
_cell.angle_beta   90.00
_cell.angle_gamma   90.00
#
_symmetry.space_group_name_H-M   'P 1'
#
loop_
_entity.id
_entity.type
_entity.pdbx_description
1 polymer ?
#
loop_
_entity_poly.entity_id
_entity_poly.type
_entity_poly.pdbx_seq_one_letter_code
_entity_poly.pdbx_strand_id
1 'polypeptide(L)'
;MLSELRHAWRALLSKPGFTWIAVLTLALGIGANTAVYSIFEQIVTRPLPVPRAQELVNLTSPGPKRGSTSNNSAGPREAIFSYPMWRDLREQQSVFTGIAAHRSLSINLAFRG
;
A
#
# COMPACT_ATOMS: atom_id res chain seq x y z
N MET A 1 21.74 38.82 -3.92
CA MET A 1 20.71 37.76 -3.87
C MET A 1 19.35 38.22 -4.42
N LEU A 2 18.70 39.27 -3.88
CA LEU A 2 17.43 39.77 -4.46
C LEU A 2 17.56 40.28 -5.91
N SER A 3 18.74 40.79 -6.29
CA SER A 3 19.08 41.21 -7.66
C SER A 3 18.98 40.06 -8.66
N GLU A 4 19.49 38.88 -8.28
CA GLU A 4 19.56 37.67 -9.10
C GLU A 4 18.15 37.13 -9.35
N LEU A 5 17.31 37.08 -8.31
CA LEU A 5 15.93 36.59 -8.41
C LEU A 5 15.10 37.49 -9.34
N ARG A 6 15.29 38.81 -9.25
CA ARG A 6 14.62 39.78 -10.12
C ARG A 6 15.09 39.67 -11.58
N HIS A 7 16.37 39.44 -11.81
CA HIS A 7 16.91 39.23 -13.16
C HIS A 7 16.41 37.92 -13.76
N ALA A 8 16.37 36.83 -12.99
CA ALA A 8 15.83 35.54 -13.42
C ALA A 8 14.35 35.65 -13.79
N TRP A 9 13.53 36.30 -12.96
CA TRP A 9 12.10 36.52 -13.24
C TRP A 9 11.88 37.32 -14.54
N ARG A 10 12.68 38.38 -14.73
CA ARG A 10 12.61 39.23 -15.92
C ARG A 10 13.09 38.49 -17.18
N ALA A 11 14.07 37.60 -17.05
CA ALA A 11 14.53 36.73 -18.13
C ALA A 11 13.46 35.68 -18.53
N LEU A 12 12.75 35.10 -17.55
CA LEU A 12 11.60 34.20 -17.78
C LEU A 12 10.45 34.93 -18.53
N LEU A 13 10.12 36.16 -18.12
CA LEU A 13 9.10 36.97 -18.79
C LEU A 13 9.51 37.42 -20.20
N SER A 14 10.82 37.56 -20.47
CA SER A 14 11.34 37.97 -21.77
C SER A 14 11.30 36.86 -22.83
N LYS A 15 11.11 35.59 -22.45
CA LYS A 15 11.04 34.42 -23.36
C LYS A 15 9.75 33.62 -23.11
N PRO A 16 8.57 34.17 -23.45
CA PRO A 16 7.27 33.61 -23.06
C PRO A 16 7.05 32.18 -23.57
N GLY A 17 7.48 31.83 -24.78
CA GLY A 17 7.29 30.48 -25.33
C GLY A 17 8.03 29.39 -24.56
N PHE A 18 9.30 29.63 -24.22
CA PHE A 18 10.10 28.68 -23.41
C PHE A 18 9.55 28.56 -21.99
N THR A 19 9.17 29.69 -21.39
CA THR A 19 8.58 29.72 -20.05
C THR A 19 7.28 28.93 -19.96
N TRP A 20 6.41 29.04 -20.97
CA TRP A 20 5.17 28.25 -21.02
C TRP A 20 5.44 26.75 -21.07
N ILE A 21 6.36 26.30 -21.93
CA ILE A 21 6.73 24.89 -22.03
C ILE A 21 7.32 24.41 -20.70
N ALA A 22 8.24 25.16 -20.10
CA ALA A 22 8.86 24.82 -18.83
C ALA A 22 7.82 24.71 -17.69
N VAL A 23 6.88 25.65 -17.60
CA VAL A 23 5.80 25.61 -16.61
C VAL A 23 4.87 24.43 -16.84
N LEU A 24 4.48 24.14 -18.09
CA LEU A 24 3.62 22.99 -18.40
C LEU A 24 4.30 21.67 -18.08
N THR A 25 5.57 21.49 -18.44
CA THR A 25 6.34 20.29 -18.10
C THR A 25 6.47 20.11 -16.59
N LEU A 26 6.74 21.20 -15.86
CA LEU A 26 6.84 21.17 -14.40
C LEU A 26 5.49 20.83 -13.75
N ALA A 27 4.42 21.47 -14.21
CA ALA A 27 3.05 21.21 -13.75
C ALA A 27 2.64 19.76 -14.00
N LEU A 28 2.99 19.21 -15.17
CA LEU A 28 2.66 17.83 -15.54
C LEU A 28 3.48 16.82 -14.73
N GLY A 29 4.76 17.08 -14.48
CA GLY A 29 5.59 16.25 -13.61
C GLY A 29 5.12 16.25 -12.15
N ILE A 30 4.80 17.43 -11.60
CA ILE A 30 4.25 17.55 -10.24
C ILE A 30 2.86 16.91 -10.15
N GLY A 31 2.00 17.18 -11.12
CA GLY A 31 0.63 16.68 -11.16
C GLY A 31 0.56 15.16 -11.30
N ALA A 32 1.40 14.56 -12.15
CA ALA A 32 1.48 13.11 -12.30
C ALA A 32 1.90 12.43 -10.99
N ASN A 33 2.95 12.93 -10.33
CA ASN A 33 3.39 12.39 -9.04
C ASN A 33 2.30 12.52 -7.96
N THR A 34 1.61 13.66 -7.93
CA THR A 34 0.52 13.92 -6.97
C THR A 34 -0.69 13.02 -7.22
N ALA A 35 -1.06 12.81 -8.49
CA ALA A 35 -2.18 11.94 -8.86
C ALA A 35 -1.92 10.48 -8.47
N VAL A 36 -0.71 9.98 -8.73
CA VAL A 36 -0.30 8.62 -8.32
C VAL A 36 -0.38 8.47 -6.81
N TYR A 37 0.14 9.44 -6.05
CA TYR A 37 0.10 9.38 -4.59
C TYR A 37 -1.33 9.46 -4.04
N SER A 38 -2.18 10.31 -4.60
CA SER A 38 -3.59 10.43 -4.18
C SER A 38 -4.37 9.13 -4.41
N ILE A 39 -4.17 8.48 -5.55
CA ILE A 39 -4.78 7.17 -5.83
C ILE A 39 -4.23 6.11 -4.87
N PHE A 40 -2.91 6.09 -4.66
CA PHE A 40 -2.26 5.15 -3.75
C PHE A 40 -2.80 5.29 -2.32
N GLU A 41 -2.89 6.52 -1.80
CA GLU A 41 -3.48 6.80 -0.49
C GLU A 41 -4.93 6.32 -0.41
N GLN A 42 -5.76 6.60 -1.42
CA GLN A 42 -7.16 6.15 -1.44
C GLN A 42 -7.31 4.62 -1.48
N ILE A 43 -6.35 3.90 -2.07
CA ILE A 43 -6.39 2.43 -2.17
C ILE A 43 -5.82 1.79 -0.90
N VAL A 44 -4.68 2.28 -0.41
CA VAL A 44 -3.97 1.74 0.76
C VAL A 44 -4.66 2.12 2.06
N THR A 45 -5.23 3.33 2.14
CA THR A 45 -5.93 3.85 3.30
C THR A 45 -7.43 3.64 3.21
N ARG A 46 -7.93 2.65 2.44
CA ARG A 46 -9.25 2.10 2.76
C ARG A 46 -9.08 1.39 4.11
N PRO A 47 -9.57 1.97 5.22
CA PRO A 47 -9.49 1.27 6.49
C PRO A 47 -10.22 -0.06 6.28
N LEU A 48 -9.57 -1.18 6.63
CA LEU A 48 -10.31 -2.43 6.73
C LEU A 48 -11.55 -2.12 7.58
N PRO A 49 -12.77 -2.50 7.15
CA PRO A 49 -14.00 -2.20 7.85
C PRO A 49 -14.11 -3.07 9.11
N VAL A 50 -13.17 -2.85 10.04
CA VAL A 50 -13.05 -3.55 11.30
C VAL A 50 -13.04 -2.51 12.42
N PRO A 51 -13.84 -2.71 13.48
CA PRO A 51 -13.80 -1.83 14.63
C PRO A 51 -12.39 -1.83 15.22
N ARG A 52 -11.80 -0.65 15.43
CA ARG A 52 -10.48 -0.47 16.07
C ARG A 52 -9.32 -1.12 15.30
N ALA A 53 -9.06 -0.65 14.07
CA ALA A 53 -7.93 -1.11 13.23
C ALA A 53 -6.54 -1.05 13.91
N GLN A 54 -6.37 -0.21 14.93
CA GLN A 54 -5.14 -0.05 15.71
C GLN A 54 -4.82 -1.27 16.59
N GLU A 55 -5.81 -2.10 16.90
CA GLU A 55 -5.68 -3.29 17.77
C GLU A 55 -5.37 -4.57 16.97
N LEU A 56 -5.29 -4.46 15.64
CA LEU A 56 -4.97 -5.59 14.78
C LEU A 56 -3.49 -5.93 14.87
N VAL A 57 -3.18 -7.17 15.19
CA VAL A 57 -1.82 -7.70 15.20
C VAL A 57 -1.73 -8.92 14.30
N ASN A 58 -0.57 -9.10 13.66
CA ASN A 58 -0.31 -10.29 12.84
C ASN A 58 0.49 -11.31 13.67
N LEU A 59 -0.01 -12.53 13.74
CA LEU A 59 0.66 -13.60 14.49
C LEU A 59 1.80 -14.16 13.65
N THR A 60 2.99 -14.23 14.23
CA THR A 60 4.17 -14.83 13.58
C THR A 60 4.72 -15.95 14.44
N SER A 61 5.16 -17.03 13.78
CA SER A 61 5.86 -18.14 14.43
C SER A 61 7.25 -18.25 13.82
N PRO A 62 8.24 -17.53 14.40
CA PRO A 62 9.63 -17.66 14.00
C PRO A 62 10.17 -19.01 14.47
N GLY A 63 10.78 -19.76 13.54
CA GLY A 63 11.35 -21.07 13.84
C GLY A 63 11.25 -22.04 12.65
N PRO A 64 11.98 -23.17 12.71
CA PRO A 64 11.99 -24.17 11.65
C PRO A 64 10.60 -24.82 11.52
N LYS A 65 9.91 -24.56 10.41
CA LYS A 65 8.66 -25.23 10.07
C LYS A 65 8.97 -26.59 9.44
N ARG A 66 8.71 -27.67 10.17
CA ARG A 66 8.90 -29.03 9.66
C ARG A 66 7.77 -29.39 8.69
N GLY A 67 8.14 -29.93 7.51
CA GLY A 67 7.19 -30.37 6.47
C GLY A 67 7.09 -29.43 5.27
N SER A 68 6.18 -29.75 4.34
CA SER A 68 5.93 -28.91 3.16
C SER A 68 5.08 -27.70 3.54
N THR A 69 5.63 -26.50 3.35
CA THR A 69 4.91 -25.23 3.58
C THR A 69 4.81 -24.45 2.28
N SER A 70 3.58 -24.11 1.89
CA SER A 70 3.30 -23.20 0.77
C SER A 70 2.71 -21.91 1.31
N ASN A 71 3.26 -20.78 0.89
CA ASN A 71 2.75 -19.47 1.29
C ASN A 71 1.74 -18.87 0.31
N ASN A 72 1.59 -19.43 -0.89
CA ASN A 72 0.68 -18.94 -1.95
C ASN A 72 0.64 -17.39 -2.05
N SER A 73 1.79 -16.74 -1.85
CA SER A 73 1.97 -15.28 -1.79
C SER A 73 1.09 -14.54 -0.75
N ALA A 74 0.57 -15.24 0.26
CA ALA A 74 -0.27 -14.69 1.32
C ALA A 74 0.53 -13.97 2.44
N GLY A 75 1.86 -13.95 2.38
CA GLY A 75 2.71 -13.21 3.30
C GLY A 75 4.05 -13.89 3.63
N PRO A 76 4.76 -13.37 4.64
CA PRO A 76 6.01 -13.95 5.15
C PRO A 76 5.79 -15.39 5.62
N ARG A 77 6.80 -16.25 5.41
CA ARG A 77 6.73 -17.67 5.81
C ARG A 77 6.43 -17.86 7.30
N GLU A 78 6.88 -16.94 8.14
CA GLU A 78 6.70 -16.97 9.59
C GLU A 78 5.24 -16.74 10.00
N ALA A 79 4.48 -15.97 9.23
CA ALA A 79 3.06 -15.65 9.49
C ALA A 79 2.07 -16.72 9.01
N ILE A 80 2.56 -17.87 8.53
CA ILE A 80 1.71 -18.90 7.92
C ILE A 80 1.54 -20.10 8.83
N PHE A 81 0.29 -20.41 9.14
CA PHE A 81 -0.09 -21.53 9.99
C PHE A 81 -0.82 -22.59 9.17
N SER A 82 -0.57 -23.86 9.47
CA SER A 82 -1.39 -24.93 8.93
C SER A 82 -2.80 -24.87 9.54
N TYR A 83 -3.80 -25.41 8.84
CA TYR A 83 -5.17 -25.47 9.34
C TYR A 83 -5.28 -26.03 10.78
N PRO A 84 -4.65 -27.16 11.15
CA PRO A 84 -4.71 -27.65 12.53
C PRO A 84 -4.10 -26.66 13.52
N MET A 85 -2.94 -26.04 13.22
CA MET A 85 -2.35 -25.03 14.11
C MET A 85 -3.25 -23.80 14.29
N TRP A 86 -3.91 -23.34 13.22
CA TRP A 86 -4.87 -22.24 13.32
C TRP A 86 -6.08 -22.60 14.17
N ARG A 87 -6.58 -23.85 14.05
CA ARG A 87 -7.68 -24.34 14.88
C ARG A 87 -7.28 -24.37 16.35
N ASP A 88 -6.10 -24.91 16.67
CA ASP A 88 -5.60 -24.96 18.04
C ASP A 88 -5.42 -23.55 18.62
N LEU A 89 -4.86 -22.61 17.84
CA LEU A 89 -4.76 -21.20 18.22
C LEU A 89 -6.14 -20.58 18.49
N ARG A 90 -7.15 -20.89 17.69
CA ARG A 90 -8.51 -20.39 17.87
C ARG A 90 -9.18 -20.96 19.12
N GLU A 91 -8.91 -22.22 19.45
CA GLU A 91 -9.48 -22.90 20.62
C GLU A 91 -8.79 -22.50 21.93
N GLN A 92 -7.48 -22.23 21.90
CA GLN A 92 -6.68 -21.92 23.10
C GLN A 92 -6.54 -20.42 23.37
N GLN A 93 -7.04 -19.55 22.49
CA GLN A 93 -6.92 -18.11 22.70
C GLN A 93 -7.77 -17.64 23.89
N SER A 94 -7.20 -16.74 24.69
CA SER A 94 -7.89 -16.03 25.78
C SER A 94 -7.66 -14.51 25.76
N VAL A 95 -6.72 -14.02 24.95
CA VAL A 95 -6.25 -12.63 24.95
C VAL A 95 -6.91 -11.80 23.84
N PHE A 96 -7.37 -12.42 22.76
CA PHE A 96 -7.90 -11.73 21.58
C PHE A 96 -9.42 -11.89 21.49
N THR A 97 -10.12 -10.85 21.05
CA THR A 97 -11.57 -10.94 20.77
C THR A 97 -11.89 -12.03 19.73
N GLY A 98 -10.98 -12.28 18.78
CA GLY A 98 -11.08 -13.35 17.80
C GLY A 98 -9.84 -13.42 16.91
N ILE A 99 -9.66 -14.55 16.23
CA ILE A 99 -8.57 -14.79 15.29
C ILE A 99 -9.18 -15.09 13.92
N ALA A 100 -8.75 -14.35 12.90
CA ALA A 100 -9.14 -14.57 11.51
C ALA A 100 -7.93 -15.04 10.70
N ALA A 101 -8.14 -15.98 9.79
CA ALA A 101 -7.15 -16.37 8.79
C ALA A 101 -7.52 -15.74 7.45
N HIS A 102 -6.52 -15.24 6.72
CA HIS A 102 -6.69 -14.75 5.35
C HIS A 102 -5.80 -15.52 4.39
N ARG A 103 -6.24 -15.65 3.15
CA ARG A 103 -5.43 -16.16 2.03
C ARG A 103 -5.70 -15.32 0.81
N SER A 104 -4.66 -15.04 0.03
CA SER A 104 -4.85 -14.47 -1.31
C SER A 104 -5.41 -15.56 -2.22
N LEU A 105 -6.54 -15.28 -2.85
CA LEU A 105 -7.16 -16.14 -3.83
C LEU A 105 -7.46 -15.33 -5.09
N SER A 106 -6.90 -15.76 -6.22
CA SER A 106 -7.26 -15.22 -7.52
C SER A 106 -8.53 -15.91 -8.00
N ILE A 107 -9.61 -15.16 -8.15
CA ILE A 107 -10.87 -15.62 -8.73
C ILE A 107 -11.08 -14.87 -10.05
N ASN A 108 -11.24 -15.61 -11.15
CA ASN A 108 -11.66 -15.03 -12.42
C ASN A 108 -13.18 -15.11 -12.53
N LEU A 109 -13.85 -13.96 -12.54
CA LEU A 109 -15.29 -13.86 -12.76
C LEU A 109 -15.52 -13.61 -14.26
N ALA A 110 -15.87 -14.66 -15.01
CA ALA A 110 -16.34 -14.51 -16.38
C ALA A 110 -17.86 -14.27 -16.34
N PHE A 111 -18.27 -13.03 -16.63
CA PHE A 111 -19.68 -12.70 -16.82
C PHE A 111 -20.07 -12.99 -18.27
N ARG A 112 -20.92 -14.00 -18.49
CA ARG A 112 -21.63 -14.19 -19.77
C ARG A 112 -22.98 -13.50 -19.64
N GLY A 113 -23.11 -12.35 -20.29
CA GLY A 113 -24.37 -11.69 -20.60
C GLY A 113 -24.49 -11.56 -22.11
#